data_AF-A0A0Q9Q9S5-F1
#
_entry.id   AF-A0A0Q9Q9S5-F1
#
_cell.length_a   1.000
_cell.length_b   1.000
_cell.length_c   1.000
_cell.angle_alpha   90.00
_cell.angle_beta   90.00
_cell.angle_gamma   90.00
#
_symmetry.space_group_name_H-M   'P 1'
#
loop_
_entity.id
_entity.type
_entity.pdbx_description
1 polymer ?
#
loop_
_entity_poly.entity_id
_entity_poly.type
_entity_poly.pdbx_seq_one_letter_code
_entity_poly.pdbx_strand_id
1 'polypeptide(L)'
;MIAMPLGISFPLDEREPRVLMRFDSLQDYQRAVGGYVEAISVGLDGMAFLGHDEAKLMGTPMNRRATLFWWLHQPPARQVDCINGPAVLIGPDTEDGETRDVPKSTWMLLFSTGKTFGVELQVVDSPKWHRNEADFDDFFEAALWAIELCMHRR
;
A
#
# COMPACT_ATOMS: atom_id res chain seq x y z
N MET A 1 -19.44 -16.91 9.75
CA MET A 1 -20.03 -15.63 9.31
C MET A 1 -19.14 -15.17 8.19
N ILE A 2 -19.64 -14.84 7.00
CA ILE A 2 -18.75 -14.36 5.92
C ILE A 2 -18.21 -13.01 6.39
N ALA A 3 -16.92 -12.91 6.67
CA ALA A 3 -16.29 -11.64 7.01
C ALA A 3 -16.45 -10.70 5.81
N MET A 4 -16.97 -9.49 6.05
CA MET A 4 -17.14 -8.44 5.04
C MET A 4 -16.14 -7.32 5.33
N PRO A 5 -14.83 -7.54 5.13
CA PRO A 5 -13.83 -6.59 5.57
C PRO A 5 -13.92 -5.26 4.81
N LEU A 6 -13.58 -4.19 5.52
CA LEU A 6 -13.33 -2.88 4.93
C LEU A 6 -11.93 -2.86 4.33
N GLY A 7 -11.82 -2.67 3.02
CA GLY A 7 -10.56 -2.53 2.30
C GLY A 7 -10.42 -1.16 1.64
N ILE A 8 -9.23 -0.87 1.12
CA ILE A 8 -8.95 0.33 0.33
C ILE A 8 -8.65 -0.09 -1.11
N SER A 9 -9.47 0.33 -2.06
CA SER A 9 -9.16 0.20 -3.48
C SER A 9 -8.14 1.24 -3.90
N PHE A 10 -7.11 0.79 -4.61
CA PHE A 10 -6.07 1.58 -5.26
C PHE A 10 -6.22 1.45 -6.78
N PRO A 11 -6.95 2.38 -7.43
CA PRO A 11 -7.04 2.42 -8.88
C PRO A 11 -5.68 2.63 -9.53
N LEU A 12 -5.52 2.07 -10.73
CA LEU A 12 -4.31 2.25 -11.54
C LEU A 12 -4.14 3.70 -12.02
N ASP A 13 -5.23 4.35 -12.42
CA ASP A 13 -5.22 5.78 -12.78
C ASP A 13 -5.13 6.63 -11.51
N GLU A 14 -4.07 7.43 -11.36
CA GLU A 14 -3.90 8.27 -10.19
C GLU A 14 -4.93 9.40 -10.08
N ARG A 15 -5.60 9.75 -11.19
CA ARG A 15 -6.70 10.72 -11.20
C ARG A 15 -7.96 10.17 -10.54
N GLU A 16 -8.09 8.84 -10.47
CA GLU A 16 -9.16 8.19 -9.74
C GLU A 16 -8.81 8.13 -8.24
N PRO A 17 -9.76 8.53 -7.36
CA PRO A 17 -9.53 8.51 -5.93
C PRO A 17 -9.46 7.07 -5.42
N ARG A 18 -8.63 6.87 -4.38
CA ARG A 18 -8.72 5.66 -3.56
C ARG A 18 -10.11 5.59 -2.93
N VAL A 19 -10.64 4.39 -2.75
CA VAL A 19 -12.00 4.21 -2.19
C VAL A 19 -11.96 3.23 -1.02
N LEU A 20 -12.51 3.65 0.12
CA LEU A 20 -12.75 2.78 1.26
C LEU A 20 -14.09 2.06 1.04
N MET A 21 -14.08 0.73 0.93
CA MET A 21 -15.28 -0.04 0.61
C MET A 21 -15.29 -1.42 1.28
N ARG A 22 -16.50 -1.97 1.45
CA ARG A 22 -16.70 -3.33 1.95
C ARG A 22 -16.55 -4.31 0.78
N PHE A 23 -15.88 -5.42 1.05
CA PHE A 23 -15.75 -6.55 0.13
C PHE A 23 -16.47 -7.74 0.76
N ASP A 24 -17.58 -8.16 0.15
CA ASP A 24 -18.48 -9.15 0.74
C ASP A 24 -18.17 -10.57 0.23
N SER A 25 -17.36 -10.66 -0.82
CA SER A 25 -17.05 -11.91 -1.52
C SER A 25 -15.70 -11.86 -2.25
N LEU A 26 -15.16 -13.04 -2.57
CA LEU A 26 -13.99 -13.16 -3.45
C LEU A 26 -14.22 -12.44 -4.79
N GLN A 27 -15.45 -12.52 -5.33
CA GLN A 27 -15.82 -11.89 -6.59
C GLN A 27 -15.71 -10.37 -6.55
N ASP A 28 -15.85 -9.74 -5.38
CA ASP A 28 -15.68 -8.29 -5.26
C ASP A 28 -14.20 -7.89 -5.43
N TYR A 29 -13.29 -8.67 -4.84
CA TYR A 29 -11.85 -8.48 -5.07
C TYR A 29 -11.45 -8.76 -6.51
N GLN A 30 -11.94 -9.87 -7.09
CA GLN A 30 -11.67 -10.22 -8.48
C GLN A 30 -12.16 -9.12 -9.45
N ARG A 31 -13.33 -8.54 -9.19
CA ARG A 31 -13.84 -7.39 -9.96
C ARG A 31 -12.97 -6.14 -9.76
N ALA A 32 -12.49 -5.89 -8.55
CA ALA A 32 -11.67 -4.73 -8.25
C ALA A 32 -10.27 -4.79 -8.89
N VAL A 33 -9.64 -5.97 -8.93
CA VAL A 33 -8.30 -6.16 -9.52
C VAL A 33 -8.33 -6.58 -11.00
N GLY A 34 -9.48 -7.04 -11.49
CA GLY A 34 -9.71 -7.38 -12.89
C GLY A 34 -9.47 -8.85 -13.26
N GLY A 35 -9.42 -9.78 -12.30
CA GLY A 35 -9.15 -11.19 -12.57
C GLY A 35 -8.91 -12.02 -11.31
N TYR A 36 -8.14 -13.11 -11.43
CA TYR A 36 -7.73 -13.90 -10.27
C TYR A 36 -6.85 -13.07 -9.34
N VAL A 37 -7.06 -13.25 -8.03
CA VAL A 37 -6.37 -12.47 -7.00
C VAL A 37 -5.14 -13.23 -6.50
N GLU A 38 -4.05 -12.51 -6.29
CA GLU A 38 -2.92 -12.94 -5.47
C GLU A 38 -2.79 -12.02 -4.25
N ALA A 39 -2.26 -12.55 -3.14
CA ALA A 39 -1.98 -11.77 -1.94
C ALA A 39 -0.49 -11.42 -1.87
N ILE A 40 -0.20 -10.12 -1.75
CA ILE A 40 1.14 -9.56 -1.66
C ILE A 40 1.30 -8.95 -0.28
N SER A 41 2.14 -9.56 0.57
CA SER A 41 2.34 -9.08 1.93
C SER A 41 2.97 -7.67 1.95
N VAL A 42 2.40 -6.77 2.75
CA VAL A 42 2.98 -5.45 3.04
C VAL A 42 4.05 -5.54 4.12
N GLY A 43 4.08 -6.65 4.87
CA GLY A 43 4.88 -6.86 6.09
C GLY A 43 4.83 -5.72 7.11
N LEU A 44 3.69 -5.03 7.13
CA LEU A 44 3.25 -4.15 8.21
C LEU A 44 1.98 -4.76 8.81
N ASP A 45 2.06 -5.17 10.07
CA ASP A 45 0.92 -5.63 10.88
C ASP A 45 0.02 -6.68 10.18
N GLY A 46 0.63 -7.58 9.40
CA GLY A 46 -0.08 -8.65 8.69
C GLY A 46 -0.96 -8.18 7.51
N MET A 47 -0.94 -6.90 7.14
CA MET A 47 -1.67 -6.40 5.98
C MET A 47 -1.13 -6.95 4.66
N ALA A 48 -2.01 -7.03 3.66
CA ALA A 48 -1.66 -7.46 2.32
C ALA A 48 -2.37 -6.59 1.27
N PHE A 49 -1.76 -6.48 0.09
CA PHE A 49 -2.46 -6.10 -1.11
C PHE A 49 -3.02 -7.34 -1.79
N LEU A 50 -4.25 -7.26 -2.28
CA LEU A 50 -4.77 -8.16 -3.31
C LEU A 50 -4.55 -7.51 -4.67
N GLY A 51 -3.86 -8.20 -5.56
CA GLY A 51 -3.58 -7.78 -6.94
C GLY A 51 -4.03 -8.83 -7.95
N HIS A 52 -3.99 -8.49 -9.23
CA HIS A 52 -4.26 -9.47 -10.29
C HIS A 52 -3.06 -10.40 -10.48
N ASP A 53 -3.25 -11.71 -10.28
CA ASP A 53 -2.20 -12.74 -10.29
C ASP A 53 -1.35 -12.73 -11.57
N GLU A 54 -1.98 -12.53 -12.73
CA GLU A 54 -1.29 -12.46 -14.02
C GLU A 54 -0.89 -11.04 -14.47
N ALA A 55 -1.00 -10.00 -13.61
CA ALA A 55 -0.84 -8.59 -14.04
C ALA A 55 0.48 -8.32 -14.77
N LYS A 56 1.59 -8.92 -14.27
CA LYS A 56 2.91 -8.78 -14.89
C LYS A 56 3.01 -9.52 -16.21
N LEU A 57 2.40 -10.70 -16.31
CA LEU A 57 2.34 -11.49 -17.55
C LEU A 57 1.52 -10.79 -18.63
N MET A 58 0.47 -10.07 -18.22
CA MET A 58 -0.38 -9.27 -19.10
C MET A 58 0.25 -7.92 -19.51
N GLY A 59 1.38 -7.54 -18.92
CA GLY A 59 2.03 -6.25 -19.17
C GLY A 59 1.25 -5.06 -18.61
N THR A 60 0.43 -5.25 -17.58
CA THR A 60 -0.31 -4.17 -16.93
C THR A 60 0.67 -3.17 -16.30
N PRO A 61 0.44 -1.84 -16.40
CA PRO A 61 1.33 -0.84 -15.80
C PRO A 61 1.45 -0.95 -14.28
N MET A 62 2.57 -0.44 -13.74
CA MET A 62 2.80 -0.33 -12.29
C MET A 62 1.77 0.61 -11.64
N ASN A 63 1.19 0.17 -10.53
CA ASN A 63 0.41 1.01 -9.64
C ASN A 63 1.35 1.71 -8.66
N ARG A 64 1.71 2.96 -8.98
CA ARG A 64 2.68 3.74 -8.21
C ARG A 64 2.25 3.90 -6.76
N ARG A 65 0.99 4.23 -6.48
CA ARG A 65 0.50 4.39 -5.10
C ARG A 65 0.59 3.10 -4.28
N ALA A 66 0.13 1.97 -4.82
CA ALA A 66 0.25 0.69 -4.13
C ALA A 66 1.72 0.27 -3.94
N THR A 67 2.55 0.48 -4.97
CA THR A 67 3.98 0.16 -4.95
C THR A 67 4.74 1.00 -3.93
N LEU A 68 4.49 2.30 -3.83
CA LEU A 68 5.15 3.18 -2.86
C LEU A 68 4.77 2.82 -1.42
N PHE A 69 3.50 2.52 -1.16
CA PHE A 69 3.08 2.01 0.14
C PHE A 69 3.78 0.70 0.49
N TRP A 70 3.84 -0.24 -0.48
CA TRP A 70 4.52 -1.51 -0.29
C TRP A 70 6.02 -1.33 -0.03
N TRP A 71 6.72 -0.56 -0.87
CA TRP A 71 8.16 -0.30 -0.75
C TRP A 71 8.54 0.44 0.54
N LEU A 72 7.65 1.28 1.08
CA LEU A 72 7.89 1.92 2.37
C LEU A 72 8.01 0.88 3.50
N HIS A 73 7.20 -0.17 3.45
CA HIS A 73 7.10 -1.20 4.49
C HIS A 73 7.87 -2.50 4.18
N GLN A 74 8.25 -2.74 2.93
CA GLN A 74 9.11 -3.85 2.48
C GLN A 74 10.37 -3.31 1.78
N PRO A 75 11.39 -2.84 2.54
CA PRO A 75 12.65 -2.40 1.95
C PRO A 75 13.30 -3.38 0.97
N PRO A 76 13.28 -4.72 1.20
CA PRO A 76 13.86 -5.67 0.25
C PRO A 76 13.17 -5.72 -1.12
N ALA A 77 11.92 -5.26 -1.25
CA ALA A 77 11.19 -5.26 -2.53
C ALA A 77 11.58 -4.08 -3.44
N ARG A 78 12.22 -3.04 -2.89
CA ARG A 78 12.58 -1.81 -3.61
C ARG A 78 13.51 -2.14 -4.78
N GLN A 79 13.18 -1.61 -5.97
CA GLN A 79 13.93 -1.83 -7.22
C GLN A 79 14.06 -3.30 -7.67
N VAL A 80 13.42 -4.24 -6.95
CA VAL A 80 13.39 -5.67 -7.31
C VAL A 80 12.03 -6.01 -7.93
N ASP A 81 10.95 -5.50 -7.34
CA ASP A 81 9.60 -5.81 -7.78
C ASP A 81 8.61 -4.65 -7.54
N CYS A 82 7.45 -4.69 -8.18
CA CYS A 82 6.38 -3.71 -8.02
C CYS A 82 4.98 -4.34 -8.14
N ILE A 83 3.96 -3.59 -7.72
CA ILE A 83 2.56 -4.01 -7.83
C ILE A 83 2.01 -3.46 -9.14
N ASN A 84 1.57 -4.35 -10.04
CA ASN A 84 1.00 -3.98 -11.34
C ASN A 84 -0.53 -4.03 -11.30
N GLY A 85 -1.17 -3.07 -11.97
CA GLY A 85 -2.63 -2.99 -12.08
C GLY A 85 -3.34 -2.48 -10.82
N PRO A 86 -4.68 -2.41 -10.85
CA PRO A 86 -5.47 -2.07 -9.67
C PRO A 86 -5.19 -3.04 -8.52
N ALA A 87 -5.21 -2.52 -7.30
CA ALA A 87 -4.93 -3.32 -6.10
C ALA A 87 -5.90 -2.97 -4.97
N VAL A 88 -6.08 -3.89 -4.01
CA VAL A 88 -6.91 -3.66 -2.82
C VAL A 88 -6.07 -3.90 -1.57
N LEU A 89 -5.92 -2.90 -0.71
CA LEU A 89 -5.29 -3.09 0.60
C LEU A 89 -6.32 -3.66 1.59
N ILE A 90 -5.97 -4.77 2.23
CA ILE A 90 -6.76 -5.45 3.24
C ILE A 90 -6.04 -5.49 4.60
N GLY A 91 -6.82 -5.65 5.67
CA GLY A 91 -6.30 -5.82 7.03
C GLY A 91 -5.65 -7.19 7.24
N PRO A 92 -5.09 -7.43 8.44
CA PRO A 92 -4.51 -8.72 8.78
C PRO A 92 -5.52 -9.85 8.76
N ASP A 93 -5.08 -11.03 8.33
CA ASP A 93 -5.89 -12.23 8.43
C ASP A 93 -6.03 -12.70 9.89
N THR A 94 -7.12 -13.43 10.18
CA THR A 94 -7.26 -14.19 11.43
C THR A 94 -6.38 -15.45 11.40
N GLU A 95 -6.23 -16.13 12.55
CA GLU A 95 -5.61 -17.47 12.60
C GLU A 95 -6.33 -18.49 11.69
N ASP A 96 -7.62 -18.26 11.42
CA ASP A 96 -8.46 -19.08 10.54
C ASP A 96 -8.38 -18.65 9.05
N GLY A 97 -7.55 -17.66 8.72
CA GLY A 97 -7.37 -17.16 7.35
C GLY A 97 -8.49 -16.23 6.85
N GLU A 98 -9.32 -15.68 7.75
CA GLU A 98 -10.33 -14.68 7.38
C GLU A 98 -9.72 -13.28 7.36
N THR A 99 -9.93 -12.56 6.26
CA THR A 99 -9.49 -11.18 6.12
C THR A 99 -10.24 -10.23 7.05
N ARG A 100 -9.52 -9.32 7.71
CA ARG A 100 -10.10 -8.26 8.57
C ARG A 100 -10.11 -6.89 7.90
N ASP A 101 -10.85 -5.97 8.51
CA ASP A 101 -10.83 -4.55 8.18
C ASP A 101 -9.39 -4.02 8.17
N VAL A 102 -9.07 -3.23 7.15
CA VAL A 102 -7.86 -2.40 7.13
C VAL A 102 -7.83 -1.54 8.40
N PRO A 103 -6.69 -1.46 9.12
CA PRO A 103 -6.61 -0.72 10.37
C PRO A 103 -7.06 0.73 10.21
N LYS A 104 -7.79 1.23 11.23
CA LYS A 104 -8.34 2.59 11.21
C LYS A 104 -7.26 3.66 11.03
N SER A 105 -6.12 3.48 11.69
CA SER A 105 -4.94 4.34 11.54
C SER A 105 -4.48 4.44 10.08
N THR A 106 -4.43 3.32 9.37
CA THR A 106 -3.98 3.23 7.98
C THR A 106 -4.88 4.01 7.04
N TRP A 107 -6.19 3.78 7.05
CA TRP A 107 -7.07 4.54 6.15
C TRP A 107 -7.23 5.99 6.60
N MET A 108 -7.20 6.31 7.89
CA MET A 108 -7.17 7.71 8.34
C MET A 108 -5.93 8.46 7.84
N LEU A 109 -4.78 7.79 7.75
CA LEU A 109 -3.55 8.35 7.20
C LEU A 109 -3.67 8.56 5.69
N LEU A 110 -4.11 7.53 4.96
CA LEU A 110 -4.17 7.56 3.49
C LEU A 110 -5.28 8.46 2.91
N PHE A 111 -6.26 8.83 3.73
CA PHE A 111 -7.38 9.71 3.36
C PHE A 111 -7.36 11.06 4.09
N SER A 112 -6.28 11.39 4.82
CA SER A 112 -6.22 12.69 5.49
C SER A 112 -6.17 13.83 4.46
N THR A 113 -7.09 14.78 4.59
CA THR A 113 -7.10 16.02 3.80
C THR A 113 -6.66 17.19 4.67
N GLY A 114 -5.96 18.16 4.07
CA GLY A 114 -5.50 19.37 4.77
C GLY A 114 -4.45 19.13 5.86
N LYS A 115 -3.77 17.97 5.83
CA LYS A 115 -2.62 17.67 6.67
C LYS A 115 -1.36 17.62 5.83
N THR A 116 -0.25 18.00 6.43
CA THR A 116 1.07 17.79 5.87
C THR A 116 1.74 16.55 6.47
N PHE A 117 2.65 15.96 5.70
CA PHE A 117 3.46 14.81 6.07
C PHE A 117 4.91 15.25 6.15
N GLY A 118 5.58 14.96 7.27
CA GLY A 118 7.03 15.06 7.39
C GLY A 118 7.69 13.70 7.19
N VAL A 119 8.93 13.69 6.70
CA VAL A 119 9.73 12.48 6.54
C VAL A 119 10.80 12.43 7.63
N GLU A 120 10.75 11.38 8.44
CA GLU A 120 11.78 11.10 9.43
C GLU A 120 12.62 9.89 9.00
N LEU A 121 13.93 10.01 9.16
CA LEU A 121 14.91 8.98 8.81
C LEU A 121 15.74 8.61 10.02
N GLN A 122 15.97 7.32 10.20
CA GLN A 122 16.97 6.80 11.12
C GLN A 122 18.22 6.45 10.32
N VAL A 123 19.38 7.00 10.73
CA VAL A 123 20.67 6.72 10.10
C VAL A 123 21.26 5.45 10.71
N VAL A 124 21.98 4.67 9.91
CA VAL A 124 22.76 3.51 10.38
C VAL A 124 23.61 3.93 11.58
N ASP A 125 23.62 3.11 12.63
CA ASP A 125 24.33 3.33 13.89
C ASP A 125 23.87 4.53 14.75
N SER A 126 22.74 5.15 14.42
CA SER A 126 22.10 6.17 15.25
C SER A 126 20.67 5.75 15.63
N PRO A 127 20.33 5.68 16.93
CA PRO A 127 18.94 5.43 17.33
C PRO A 127 18.03 6.65 17.10
N LYS A 128 18.59 7.80 16.73
CA LYS A 128 17.83 9.05 16.58
C LYS A 128 17.12 9.12 15.24
N TRP A 129 15.87 9.58 15.29
CA TRP A 129 15.12 10.00 14.13
C TRP A 129 15.50 11.43 13.75
N HIS A 130 15.75 11.64 12.46
CA HIS A 130 16.07 12.92 11.87
C HIS A 130 14.96 13.31 10.91
N ARG A 131 14.22 14.38 11.23
CA ARG A 131 13.19 14.93 10.36
C ARG A 131 13.81 15.77 9.26
N ASN A 132 13.31 15.65 8.05
CA ASN A 132 13.60 16.59 6.97
C ASN A 132 12.86 17.93 7.20
N GLU A 133 13.29 19.00 6.52
CA GLU A 133 12.60 20.30 6.60
C GLU A 133 11.38 20.40 5.67
N ALA A 134 11.26 19.48 4.70
CA ALA A 134 10.17 19.50 3.73
C ALA A 134 8.91 18.83 4.28
N ASP A 135 7.78 19.52 4.10
CA ASP A 135 6.45 19.03 4.37
C ASP A 135 5.74 18.73 3.03
N PHE A 136 4.98 17.63 2.97
CA PHE A 136 4.27 17.18 1.78
C PHE A 136 2.76 17.18 2.04
N ASP A 137 1.94 17.61 1.07
CA ASP A 137 0.48 17.56 1.19
C ASP A 137 -0.12 16.20 0.81
N ASP A 138 0.70 15.30 0.25
CA ASP A 138 0.31 13.96 -0.15
C ASP A 138 1.25 12.90 0.43
N PHE A 139 0.64 11.84 0.96
CA PHE A 139 1.36 10.73 1.60
C PHE A 139 2.32 10.04 0.62
N PHE A 140 1.93 9.86 -0.64
CA PHE A 140 2.73 9.13 -1.62
C PHE A 140 3.92 9.97 -2.10
N GLU A 141 3.80 11.29 -2.14
CA GLU A 141 4.94 12.18 -2.37
C GLU A 141 5.94 12.13 -1.20
N ALA A 142 5.45 12.14 0.04
CA ALA A 142 6.31 11.93 1.21
C ALA A 142 6.99 10.54 1.19
N ALA A 143 6.23 9.50 0.84
CA ALA A 143 6.75 8.14 0.74
C ALA A 143 7.81 7.99 -0.36
N LEU A 144 7.58 8.57 -1.54
CA LEU A 144 8.56 8.61 -2.62
C LEU A 144 9.86 9.27 -2.15
N TRP A 145 9.76 10.45 -1.53
CA TRP A 145 10.92 11.17 -1.00
C TRP A 145 11.69 10.33 0.04
N ALA A 146 10.98 9.69 0.97
CA ALA A 146 11.59 8.81 1.98
C ALA A 146 12.34 7.63 1.33
N ILE A 147 11.73 6.99 0.33
CA ILE A 147 12.32 5.86 -0.39
C ILE A 147 13.55 6.32 -1.18
N GLU A 148 13.49 7.46 -1.88
CA GLU A 148 14.62 8.02 -2.62
C GLU A 148 15.81 8.32 -1.70
N LEU A 149 15.58 8.93 -0.54
CA LEU A 149 16.65 9.17 0.44
C LEU A 149 17.28 7.88 0.96
N CYS A 150 16.49 6.80 1.10
CA CYS A 150 17.00 5.49 1.47
C CYS A 150 17.84 4.83 0.36
N MET A 151 17.54 5.09 -0.91
CA MET A 151 18.22 4.45 -2.05
C MET A 151 19.51 5.17 -2.48
N HIS A 152 19.57 6.50 -2.34
CA HIS A 152 20.71 7.30 -2.80
C HIS A 152 21.90 7.33 -1.83
N ARG A 153 21.77 6.78 -0.62
CA ARG A 153 22.85 6.70 0.38
C ARG A 153 23.61 5.37 0.29
N ARG A 154 24.22 5.10 -0.86
CA ARG A 154 25.29 4.09 -0.98
C ARG A 154 26.66 4.76 -0.96
#